data_AF-A0AAW9I8B2-F1
#
_entry.id   AF-A0AAW9I8B2-F1
#
_cell.length_a   1.000
_cell.length_b   1.000
_cell.length_c   1.000
_cell.angle_alpha   90.00
_cell.angle_beta   90.00
_cell.angle_gamma   90.00
#
_symmetry.space_group_name_H-M   'P 1'
#
loop_
_entity.id
_entity.type
_entity.pdbx_description
1 polymer ?
#
loop_
_entity_poly.entity_id
_entity_poly.type
_entity_poly.pdbx_seq_one_letter_code
_entity_poly.pdbx_strand_id
1 'polypeptide(L)'
;MGFKRFLKKRLIPGYELKSIVENVVTFGVVDGLKEEFKETYLEDMPGISHVYNAGKHDGKKEGYEKASNEYEKKLIKQADEFLKQEKVFEIDRARYEQLIDDYEIYIEEMMKKSNMSNEEKDYMNQIMVIERKLKQLK
;
A
#
# COMPACT_ATOMS: atom_id res chain seq x y z
N MET A 1 4.50 45.72 -3.18
CA MET A 1 3.33 46.47 -3.70
C MET A 1 2.02 46.11 -3.00
N GLY A 2 1.95 45.00 -2.23
CA GLY A 2 0.71 44.51 -1.62
C GLY A 2 0.04 45.43 -0.60
N PHE A 3 0.78 46.08 0.31
CA PHE A 3 0.17 47.04 1.25
C PHE A 3 -0.51 48.24 0.55
N LYS A 4 0.05 48.70 -0.59
CA LYS A 4 -0.58 49.76 -1.39
C LYS A 4 -1.86 49.25 -2.08
N ARG A 5 -1.86 47.99 -2.55
CA ARG A 5 -3.03 47.33 -3.15
C ARG A 5 -4.12 47.08 -2.10
N PHE A 6 -3.74 46.65 -0.90
CA PHE A 6 -4.59 46.54 0.29
C PHE A 6 -5.30 47.86 0.62
N LEU A 7 -4.55 48.96 0.69
CA LEU A 7 -5.11 50.29 0.93
C LEU A 7 -6.08 50.71 -0.18
N LYS A 8 -5.78 50.43 -1.46
CA LYS A 8 -6.69 50.72 -2.57
C LYS A 8 -7.99 49.92 -2.50
N LYS A 9 -7.91 48.61 -2.18
CA LYS A 9 -9.08 47.75 -1.98
C LYS A 9 -10.00 48.30 -0.88
N ARG A 10 -9.43 48.75 0.23
CA ARG A 10 -10.20 49.24 1.38
C ARG A 10 -10.71 50.68 1.25
N LEU A 11 -9.98 51.55 0.55
CA LEU A 11 -10.27 52.99 0.52
C LEU A 11 -11.02 53.43 -0.75
N ILE A 12 -10.96 52.66 -1.85
CA ILE A 12 -11.59 53.02 -3.12
C ILE A 12 -12.84 52.14 -3.33
N PRO A 13 -14.05 52.72 -3.28
CA PRO A 13 -15.29 51.98 -3.52
C PRO A 13 -15.26 51.26 -4.88
N GLY A 14 -15.59 49.97 -4.90
CA GLY A 14 -15.66 49.16 -6.11
C GLY A 14 -14.33 48.63 -6.64
N TYR A 15 -13.19 48.98 -6.03
CA TYR A 15 -11.88 48.48 -6.48
C TYR A 15 -11.70 46.97 -6.22
N GLU A 16 -12.27 46.42 -5.15
CA GLU A 16 -12.25 44.98 -4.84
C GLU A 16 -13.00 44.14 -5.90
N LEU A 17 -14.19 44.58 -6.30
CA LEU A 17 -14.95 43.91 -7.36
C LEU A 17 -14.19 43.95 -8.70
N LYS A 18 -13.51 45.06 -8.98
CA LYS A 18 -12.69 45.20 -10.18
C LYS A 18 -11.52 44.20 -10.18
N SER A 19 -10.80 44.03 -9.07
CA SER A 19 -9.68 43.08 -9.01
C SER A 19 -10.14 41.63 -9.17
N ILE A 20 -11.25 41.25 -8.54
CA ILE A 20 -11.86 39.92 -8.72
C ILE A 20 -12.17 39.65 -10.20
N VAL A 21 -12.83 40.61 -10.88
CA VAL A 21 -13.20 40.46 -12.29
C VAL A 21 -11.96 40.37 -13.19
N GLU A 22 -10.94 41.20 -12.95
CA GLU A 22 -9.67 41.15 -13.69
C GLU A 22 -8.98 39.79 -13.54
N ASN A 23 -8.91 39.24 -12.33
CA ASN A 23 -8.32 37.93 -12.08
C ASN A 23 -9.13 36.77 -12.68
N VAL A 24 -10.46 36.82 -12.61
CA VAL A 24 -11.34 35.81 -13.24
C VAL A 24 -11.27 35.85 -14.77
N VAL A 25 -11.19 37.04 -15.38
CA VAL A 25 -11.03 37.19 -16.83
C VAL A 25 -9.66 36.65 -17.29
N THR A 26 -8.62 36.85 -16.48
CA THR A 26 -7.24 36.47 -16.83
C THR A 26 -6.98 34.97 -16.65
N PHE A 27 -7.46 34.37 -15.56
CA PHE A 27 -7.11 32.99 -15.18
C PHE A 27 -8.30 32.01 -15.22
N GLY A 28 -9.50 32.48 -15.59
CA GLY A 28 -10.73 31.71 -15.49
C GLY A 28 -11.35 31.74 -14.09
N VAL A 29 -12.57 31.22 -13.94
CA VAL A 29 -13.36 31.38 -12.70
C VAL A 29 -12.69 30.75 -11.48
N VAL A 30 -12.26 29.50 -11.57
CA VAL A 30 -11.72 28.77 -10.42
C VAL A 30 -10.34 29.29 -10.04
N ASP A 31 -9.44 29.42 -11.01
CA ASP A 31 -8.06 29.80 -10.73
C ASP A 31 -7.90 31.31 -10.54
N GLY A 32 -8.75 32.13 -11.16
CA GLY A 32 -8.83 33.57 -10.89
C GLY A 32 -9.32 33.90 -9.49
N LEU A 33 -10.30 33.15 -8.97
CA LEU A 33 -10.69 33.28 -7.57
C LEU A 33 -9.56 32.86 -6.62
N LYS A 34 -8.86 31.76 -6.90
CA LYS A 34 -7.71 31.33 -6.08
C LYS A 34 -6.60 32.38 -6.05
N GLU A 35 -6.29 32.98 -7.19
CA GLU A 35 -5.24 33.99 -7.27
C GLU A 35 -5.65 35.26 -6.51
N GLU A 36 -6.91 35.71 -6.63
CA GLU A 36 -7.43 36.84 -5.83
C GLU A 36 -7.32 36.57 -4.32
N PHE A 37 -7.64 35.35 -3.87
CA PHE A 37 -7.49 34.96 -2.46
C PHE A 37 -6.02 34.99 -2.03
N LYS A 38 -5.12 34.46 -2.85
CA LYS A 38 -3.67 34.47 -2.58
C LYS A 38 -3.14 35.90 -2.49
N GLU A 39 -3.45 36.75 -3.46
CA GLU A 39 -3.04 38.16 -3.47
C GLU A 39 -3.55 38.89 -2.22
N THR A 40 -4.82 38.70 -1.86
CA THR A 40 -5.46 39.45 -0.77
C THR A 40 -4.96 39.01 0.61
N TYR A 41 -4.88 37.70 0.87
CA TYR A 41 -4.57 37.19 2.21
C TYR A 41 -3.09 36.89 2.42
N LEU A 42 -2.35 36.49 1.38
CA LEU A 42 -0.94 36.09 1.52
C LEU A 42 0.03 37.21 1.17
N GLU A 43 -0.35 38.16 0.31
CA GLU A 43 0.55 39.22 -0.17
C GLU A 43 0.18 40.63 0.32
N ASP A 44 -1.11 40.93 0.42
CA ASP A 44 -1.62 42.27 0.71
C ASP A 44 -1.80 42.54 2.21
N MET A 45 -2.26 41.52 2.96
CA MET A 45 -2.60 41.67 4.38
C MET A 45 -1.38 41.45 5.29
N PRO A 46 -1.00 42.43 6.12
CA PRO A 46 0.17 42.31 6.99
C PRO A 46 -0.03 41.23 8.06
N GLY A 47 0.98 40.39 8.28
CA GLY A 47 0.99 39.35 9.32
C GLY A 47 0.26 38.05 8.98
N ILE A 48 -0.72 38.06 8.07
CA ILE A 48 -1.52 36.86 7.72
C ILE A 48 -0.69 35.80 7.00
N SER A 49 0.27 36.20 6.15
CA SER A 49 1.16 35.28 5.46
C SER A 49 1.93 34.36 6.44
N HIS A 50 2.39 34.90 7.57
CA HIS A 50 3.08 34.12 8.59
C HIS A 50 2.16 33.10 9.26
N VAL A 51 0.93 33.50 9.59
CA VAL A 51 -0.09 32.62 10.20
C VAL A 51 -0.50 31.50 9.23
N TYR A 52 -0.74 31.84 7.95
CA TYR A 52 -1.06 30.85 6.92
C TYR A 52 0.06 29.84 6.72
N ASN A 53 1.30 30.31 6.62
CA ASN A 53 2.45 29.42 6.46
C ASN A 53 2.62 28.52 7.69
N ALA A 54 2.46 29.04 8.91
CA ALA A 54 2.47 28.24 10.14
C ALA A 54 1.39 27.14 10.10
N GLY A 55 0.14 27.49 9.83
CA GLY A 55 -0.95 26.50 9.73
C GLY A 55 -0.75 25.49 8.61
N LYS A 56 -0.17 25.90 7.46
CA LYS A 56 0.21 25.00 6.37
C LYS A 56 1.31 24.03 6.80
N HIS A 57 2.31 24.50 7.56
CA HIS A 57 3.36 23.65 8.09
C HIS A 57 2.81 22.64 9.10
N ASP A 58 1.93 23.07 10.00
CA ASP A 58 1.29 22.21 10.99
C ASP A 58 0.40 21.16 10.31
N GLY A 59 -0.45 21.56 9.35
CA GLY A 59 -1.27 20.63 8.58
C GLY A 59 -0.44 19.63 7.76
N LYS A 60 0.72 20.05 7.24
CA LYS A 60 1.67 19.15 6.56
C LYS A 60 2.25 18.13 7.54
N LYS A 61 2.63 18.58 8.74
CA LYS A 61 3.17 17.71 9.80
C LYS A 61 2.13 16.68 10.24
N GLU A 62 0.90 17.10 10.53
CA GLU A 62 -0.20 16.21 10.89
C GLU A 62 -0.52 15.21 9.76
N GLY A 63 -0.49 15.67 8.51
CA GLY A 63 -0.69 14.81 7.34
C GLY A 63 0.37 13.71 7.24
N TYR A 64 1.65 14.05 7.44
CA TYR A 64 2.72 13.06 7.49
C TYR A 64 2.59 12.11 8.67
N GLU A 65 2.22 12.59 9.85
CA GLU A 65 2.03 11.76 11.03
C GLU A 65 0.90 10.74 10.83
N LYS A 66 -0.24 11.18 10.28
CA LYS A 66 -1.35 10.30 9.92
C LYS A 66 -0.94 9.26 8.87
N ALA A 67 -0.27 9.69 7.80
CA ALA A 67 0.20 8.78 6.77
C ALA A 67 1.21 7.77 7.32
N SER A 68 2.16 8.21 8.15
CA SER A 68 3.16 7.35 8.79
C SER A 68 2.48 6.28 9.64
N ASN A 69 1.51 6.66 10.47
CA ASN A 69 0.75 5.72 11.30
C ASN A 69 -0.04 4.70 10.46
N GLU A 70 -0.61 5.11 9.32
CA GLU A 70 -1.28 4.19 8.40
C GLU A 70 -0.30 3.21 7.72
N TYR A 71 0.86 3.70 7.30
CA TYR A 71 1.91 2.86 6.71
C TYR A 71 2.46 1.86 7.72
N GLU A 72 2.72 2.28 8.95
CA GLU A 72 3.19 1.40 10.02
C GLU A 72 2.20 0.25 10.27
N LYS A 73 0.91 0.56 10.39
CA LYS A 73 -0.14 -0.46 10.54
C LYS A 73 -0.18 -1.44 9.36
N LYS A 74 0.01 -0.95 8.13
CA LYS A 74 0.08 -1.80 6.93
C LYS A 74 1.29 -2.73 6.97
N LEU A 75 2.46 -2.21 7.34
CA LEU A 75 3.69 -3.00 7.44
C LEU A 75 3.58 -4.10 8.50
N ILE A 76 3.03 -3.79 9.68
CA ILE A 76 2.79 -4.79 10.73
C ILE A 76 1.83 -5.88 10.22
N LYS A 77 0.72 -5.49 9.57
CA LYS A 77 -0.24 -6.44 9.01
C LYS A 77 0.40 -7.34 7.95
N GLN A 78 1.21 -6.77 7.07
CA GLN A 78 1.93 -7.53 6.05
C GLN A 78 2.94 -8.50 6.67
N ALA A 79 3.67 -8.08 7.70
CA ALA A 79 4.56 -8.96 8.45
C ALA A 79 3.80 -10.14 9.07
N ASP A 80 2.65 -9.90 9.71
CA ASP A 80 1.80 -10.96 10.26
C ASP A 80 1.29 -11.93 9.18
N GLU A 81 0.93 -11.42 8.00
CA GLU A 81 0.52 -12.24 6.86
C GLU A 81 1.67 -13.10 6.33
N PHE A 82 2.88 -12.54 6.22
CA PHE A 82 4.07 -13.30 5.82
C PHE A 82 4.40 -14.41 6.83
N LEU A 83 4.38 -14.12 8.13
CA LEU A 83 4.62 -15.13 9.17
C LEU A 83 3.59 -16.27 9.13
N LYS A 84 2.32 -15.94 8.85
CA LYS A 84 1.28 -16.96 8.67
C LYS A 84 1.54 -17.82 7.44
N GLN A 85 1.95 -17.22 6.32
CA GLN A 85 2.29 -17.95 5.09
C GLN A 85 3.50 -18.87 5.30
N GLU A 86 4.54 -18.39 5.99
CA GLU A 86 5.70 -19.19 6.35
C GLU A 86 5.30 -20.43 7.16
N LYS A 87 4.48 -20.25 8.20
CA LYS A 87 3.96 -21.37 9.00
C LYS A 87 3.15 -22.38 8.17
N VAL A 88 2.31 -21.91 7.26
CA VAL A 88 1.55 -22.80 6.35
C VAL A 88 2.51 -23.58 5.45
N PHE A 89 3.51 -22.90 4.89
CA PHE A 89 4.52 -23.55 4.06
C PHE A 89 5.34 -24.60 4.81
N GLU A 90 5.73 -24.33 6.06
CA GLU A 90 6.40 -25.31 6.91
C GLU A 90 5.53 -26.55 7.17
N ILE A 91 4.24 -26.35 7.45
CA ILE A 91 3.28 -27.44 7.64
C ILE A 91 3.13 -28.25 6.36
N ASP A 92 2.93 -27.60 5.21
CA ASP A 92 2.76 -28.28 3.94
C ASP A 92 4.02 -29.04 3.53
N ARG A 93 5.21 -28.46 3.78
CA ARG A 93 6.49 -29.14 3.60
C ARG A 93 6.60 -30.37 4.50
N ALA A 94 6.27 -30.26 5.78
CA ALA A 94 6.33 -31.40 6.70
C ALA A 94 5.38 -32.53 6.27
N ARG A 95 4.16 -32.20 5.82
CA ARG A 95 3.19 -33.18 5.31
C ARG A 95 3.67 -33.84 4.03
N TYR A 96 4.31 -33.07 3.16
CA TYR A 96 4.88 -33.56 1.91
C TYR A 96 6.06 -34.51 2.15
N GLU A 97 6.97 -34.18 3.08
CA GLU A 97 8.07 -35.08 3.47
C GLU A 97 7.51 -36.36 4.12
N GLN A 98 6.52 -36.24 5.01
CA GLN A 98 5.85 -37.40 5.62
C GLN A 98 5.21 -38.32 4.56
N LEU A 99 4.61 -37.76 3.51
CA LEU A 99 4.03 -38.55 2.42
C LEU A 99 5.10 -39.35 1.65
N ILE A 100 6.28 -38.78 1.46
CA ILE A 100 7.40 -39.48 0.83
C ILE A 100 7.86 -40.63 1.74
N ASP A 101 8.04 -40.36 3.03
CA ASP A 101 8.43 -41.38 4.02
C ASP A 101 7.41 -42.53 4.06
N ASP A 102 6.11 -42.23 4.09
CA ASP A 102 5.04 -43.23 4.07
C ASP A 102 5.10 -44.10 2.80
N TYR A 103 5.41 -43.52 1.65
CA TYR A 103 5.59 -44.27 0.40
C TYR A 103 6.86 -45.13 0.42
N GLU A 104 7.96 -44.64 0.97
CA GLU A 104 9.18 -45.44 1.12
C GLU A 104 8.93 -46.66 2.01
N ILE A 105 8.27 -46.49 3.15
CA ILE A 105 7.88 -47.58 4.06
C ILE A 105 7.00 -48.59 3.32
N TYR A 106 5.95 -48.12 2.63
CA TYR A 106 5.06 -49.00 1.89
C TYR A 106 5.80 -49.80 0.80
N ILE A 107 6.68 -49.14 0.03
CA ILE A 107 7.49 -49.81 -0.99
C ILE A 107 8.39 -50.88 -0.35
N GLU A 108 9.03 -50.58 0.78
CA GLU A 108 9.85 -51.56 1.50
C GLU A 108 9.05 -52.77 2.01
N GLU A 109 7.88 -52.55 2.58
CA GLU A 109 6.99 -53.62 3.04
C GLU A 109 6.55 -54.52 1.89
N MET A 110 6.18 -53.91 0.76
CA MET A 110 5.78 -54.64 -0.45
C MET A 110 6.94 -55.41 -1.07
N MET A 111 8.16 -54.86 -1.08
CA MET A 111 9.35 -55.58 -1.55
C MET A 111 9.67 -56.83 -0.72
N LYS A 112 9.34 -56.82 0.58
CA LYS A 112 9.55 -57.97 1.48
C LYS A 112 8.50 -59.08 1.27
N LYS A 113 7.39 -58.79 0.60
CA LYS A 113 6.30 -59.74 0.39
C LYS A 113 6.65 -60.75 -0.70
N SER A 114 6.71 -62.04 -0.34
CA SER A 114 7.13 -63.12 -1.24
C SER A 114 6.11 -63.47 -2.34
N ASN A 115 4.80 -63.28 -2.07
CA ASN A 115 3.71 -63.57 -3.00
C ASN A 115 2.79 -62.35 -3.13
N MET A 116 3.01 -61.52 -4.15
CA MET A 116 2.10 -60.42 -4.51
C MET A 116 1.16 -60.82 -5.65
N SER A 117 -0.09 -60.40 -5.57
CA SER A 117 -1.03 -60.48 -6.70
C SER A 117 -0.59 -59.54 -7.84
N ASN A 118 -1.16 -59.70 -9.03
CA ASN A 118 -0.88 -58.77 -10.14
C ASN A 118 -1.39 -57.35 -9.84
N GLU A 119 -2.55 -57.22 -9.18
CA GLU A 119 -3.11 -55.94 -8.76
C GLU A 119 -2.20 -55.23 -7.74
N GLU A 120 -1.64 -55.97 -6.79
CA GLU A 120 -0.70 -55.44 -5.80
C GLU A 120 0.60 -54.96 -6.43
N LYS A 121 1.10 -55.67 -7.45
CA LYS A 121 2.28 -55.25 -8.23
C LYS A 121 2.01 -53.98 -9.04
N ASP A 122 0.85 -53.91 -9.68
CA ASP A 122 0.47 -52.73 -10.46
C ASP A 122 0.31 -51.50 -9.57
N TYR A 123 -0.32 -51.67 -8.41
CA TYR A 123 -0.44 -50.59 -7.43
C TYR A 123 0.91 -50.17 -6.86
N MET A 124 1.79 -51.11 -6.50
CA MET A 124 3.16 -50.81 -6.06
C MET A 124 3.94 -50.01 -7.11
N ASN A 125 3.86 -50.40 -8.38
CA ASN A 125 4.50 -49.66 -9.47
C ASN A 125 3.98 -48.23 -9.58
N GLN A 126 2.67 -48.01 -9.40
CA GLN A 126 2.09 -46.66 -9.37
C GLN A 126 2.65 -45.83 -8.21
N ILE A 127 2.71 -46.39 -7.01
CA ILE A 127 3.29 -45.72 -5.83
C ILE A 127 4.76 -45.35 -6.05
N MET A 128 5.56 -46.25 -6.63
CA MET A 128 6.97 -45.95 -6.96
C MET A 128 7.11 -44.82 -7.99
N VAL A 129 6.22 -44.73 -8.98
CA VAL A 129 6.25 -43.62 -9.95
C VAL A 129 5.87 -42.30 -9.28
N ILE A 130 4.88 -42.31 -8.38
CA ILE A 130 4.45 -41.12 -7.64
C ILE A 130 5.56 -40.66 -6.70
N GLU A 131 6.14 -41.56 -5.90
CA GLU A 131 7.25 -41.27 -4.98
C GLU A 131 8.43 -40.61 -5.71
N ARG A 132 8.84 -41.15 -6.86
CA ARG A 132 9.94 -40.56 -7.66
C ARG A 132 9.61 -39.17 -8.17
N LYS A 133 8.37 -38.95 -8.62
CA LYS A 133 7.90 -37.62 -9.05
C LYS A 133 7.88 -36.65 -7.89
N LEU A 134 7.42 -37.09 -6.72
CA LEU A 134 7.47 -36.27 -5.51
C LEU A 134 8.92 -35.92 -5.22
N LYS A 135 9.84 -36.87 -5.06
CA LYS A 135 11.27 -36.58 -4.80
C LYS A 135 11.94 -35.60 -5.76
N GLN A 136 11.50 -35.51 -7.02
CA GLN A 136 12.03 -34.54 -8.00
C GLN A 136 11.57 -33.09 -7.75
N LEU A 137 10.49 -32.90 -6.99
CA LEU A 137 9.93 -31.59 -6.63
C LEU A 137 10.50 -31.03 -5.32
N LYS A 138 11.26 -31.83 -4.57
CA LYS A 138 11.99 -31.45 -3.36
C LYS A 138 13.22 -30.63 -3.72
#